data_AF-A0A1Q5XEU7-F1
#
_entry.id   AF-A0A1Q5XEU7-F1
#
_cell.length_a   1.000
_cell.length_b   1.000
_cell.length_c   1.000
_cell.angle_alpha   90.00
_cell.angle_beta   90.00
_cell.angle_gamma   90.00
#
_symmetry.space_group_name_H-M   'P 1'
#
loop_
_entity.id
_entity.type
_entity.pdbx_description
1 polymer ?
#
loop_
_entity_poly.entity_id
_entity_poly.type
_entity_poly.pdbx_seq_one_letter_code
_entity_poly.pdbx_strand_id
1 'polypeptide(L)'
;MDWSKLRVRIRALITPEIRKRIDIHETRYREAHDGYGEVWITLDGKKIFGGGYYHWYMNPLPEDIKLFELHHGYHEDFYKSKIESEQVERIMNLGLHETSHITQNLRNYLNTPFTEIIDSNNPIYKAFGIIDK
;
A
#
# COMPACT_ATOMS: atom_id res chain seq x y z
N MET A 1 15.44 0.28 5.30
CA MET A 1 15.10 1.61 5.85
C MET A 1 13.97 1.43 6.86
N ASP A 2 14.15 1.91 8.08
CA ASP A 2 13.15 1.80 9.15
C ASP A 2 11.92 2.67 8.87
N TRP A 3 10.77 2.28 9.43
CA TRP A 3 9.47 2.94 9.21
C TRP A 3 9.49 4.45 9.40
N SER A 4 10.03 4.93 10.52
CA SER A 4 10.06 6.37 10.83
C SER A 4 10.75 7.19 9.76
N LYS A 5 11.83 6.65 9.15
CA LYS A 5 12.55 7.30 8.05
C LYS A 5 11.72 7.26 6.75
N LEU A 6 11.10 6.12 6.44
CA LEU A 6 10.22 5.98 5.28
C LEU A 6 9.08 7.01 5.33
N ARG A 7 8.36 7.06 6.46
CA ARG A 7 7.25 7.99 6.68
C ARG A 7 7.67 9.44 6.50
N VAL A 8 8.81 9.86 7.06
CA VAL A 8 9.31 11.23 6.89
C VAL A 8 9.58 11.54 5.42
N ARG A 9 10.23 10.63 4.67
CA ARG A 9 10.54 10.85 3.26
C ARG A 9 9.28 10.93 2.40
N ILE A 10 8.32 10.01 2.58
CA ILE A 10 7.05 10.05 1.84
C ILE A 10 6.27 11.33 2.15
N ARG A 11 6.14 11.70 3.43
CA ARG A 11 5.44 12.94 3.80
C ARG A 11 6.10 14.19 3.25
N ALA A 12 7.41 14.18 3.01
CA ALA A 12 8.12 15.30 2.41
C ALA A 12 7.81 15.49 0.91
N LEU A 13 7.33 14.45 0.22
CA LEU A 13 6.91 14.50 -1.19
C LEU A 13 5.48 15.04 -1.34
N ILE A 14 4.60 14.79 -0.37
CA ILE A 14 3.23 15.31 -0.40
C ILE A 14 3.21 16.84 -0.51
N THR A 15 2.40 17.38 -1.43
CA THR A 15 2.25 18.81 -1.68
C THR A 15 1.89 19.58 -0.39
N PRO A 16 2.46 20.78 -0.14
CA PRO A 16 2.32 21.49 1.13
C PRO A 16 0.87 21.73 1.59
N GLU A 17 -0.05 21.92 0.65
CA GLU A 17 -1.46 22.27 0.87
C GLU A 17 -2.22 21.17 1.64
N ILE A 18 -1.87 19.90 1.41
CA ILE A 18 -2.55 18.73 2.01
C ILE A 18 -1.64 17.90 2.92
N ARG A 19 -0.33 18.17 2.96
CA ARG A 19 0.64 17.42 3.78
C ARG A 19 0.27 17.31 5.26
N LYS A 20 -0.38 18.34 5.82
CA LYS A 20 -0.82 18.35 7.23
C LYS A 20 -2.10 17.55 7.45
N ARG A 21 -2.89 17.35 6.40
CA ARG A 21 -4.17 16.63 6.42
C ARG A 21 -3.97 15.12 6.25
N ILE A 22 -2.91 14.71 5.58
CA ILE A 22 -2.59 13.31 5.34
C ILE A 22 -1.56 12.81 6.36
N ASP A 23 -1.83 11.64 6.94
CA ASP A 23 -0.84 10.91 7.71
C ASP A 23 -0.82 9.41 7.38
N ILE A 24 0.32 8.78 7.61
CA ILE A 24 0.55 7.36 7.37
C ILE A 24 1.02 6.75 8.68
N HIS A 25 0.42 5.62 9.04
CA HIS A 25 0.66 4.93 10.29
C HIS A 25 1.02 3.48 10.01
N GLU A 26 1.85 2.91 10.87
CA GLU A 26 2.17 1.49 10.92
C GLU A 26 2.13 1.09 12.39
N THR A 27 1.55 -0.07 12.68
CA THR A 27 1.58 -0.66 14.01
C THR A 27 1.91 -2.14 13.91
N ARG A 28 2.40 -2.69 15.02
CA ARG A 28 2.46 -4.14 15.24
C ARG A 28 1.69 -4.45 16.50
N TYR A 29 0.85 -5.48 16.43
CA TYR A 29 0.07 -5.89 17.58
C TYR A 29 0.96 -6.64 18.57
N ARG A 30 0.85 -6.28 19.84
CA ARG A 30 1.53 -7.00 20.91
C ARG A 30 0.98 -8.43 20.97
N GLU A 31 1.86 -9.42 21.11
CA GLU A 31 1.52 -10.84 21.21
C GLU A 31 0.89 -11.46 19.94
N ALA A 32 0.82 -10.73 18.83
CA ALA A 32 0.42 -11.34 17.57
C ALA A 32 1.51 -12.28 17.04
N HIS A 33 1.09 -13.43 16.52
CA HIS A 33 1.97 -14.38 15.84
C HIS A 33 2.74 -13.66 14.72
N ASP A 34 4.05 -13.91 14.60
CA ASP A 34 4.95 -13.30 13.62
C ASP A 34 4.93 -11.77 13.53
N GLY A 35 4.48 -11.08 14.58
CA GLY A 35 4.49 -9.62 14.64
C GLY A 35 3.52 -8.95 13.67
N TYR A 36 2.37 -9.58 13.41
CA TYR A 36 1.32 -9.02 12.57
C TYR A 36 0.92 -7.62 13.00
N GLY A 37 0.53 -6.84 12.00
CA GLY A 37 0.25 -5.43 12.14
C GLY A 37 -0.70 -4.93 11.07
N GLU A 38 -0.82 -3.61 11.02
CA GLU A 38 -1.51 -2.92 9.96
C GLU A 38 -0.78 -1.63 9.59
N VAL A 39 -1.01 -1.20 8.36
CA VAL A 39 -0.65 0.12 7.85
C VAL A 39 -1.93 0.81 7.41
N TRP A 40 -2.07 2.09 7.75
CA TRP A 40 -3.22 2.86 7.33
C TRP A 40 -2.88 4.31 7.04
N ILE A 41 -3.66 4.90 6.16
CA ILE A 41 -3.57 6.30 5.75
C ILE A 41 -4.81 7.02 6.26
N THR A 42 -4.60 8.20 6.84
CA THR A 42 -5.67 9.07 7.30
C THR A 42 -5.74 10.35 6.48
N LEU A 43 -6.96 10.89 6.33
CA LEU A 43 -7.23 12.24 5.87
C LEU A 43 -8.02 12.97 6.96
N ASP A 44 -7.50 14.09 7.43
CA ASP A 44 -8.03 14.85 8.57
C ASP A 44 -8.30 13.95 9.80
N GLY A 45 -7.39 13.01 10.05
CA GLY A 45 -7.46 12.05 11.16
C GLY A 45 -8.41 10.86 10.95
N LYS A 46 -9.14 10.79 9.83
CA LYS A 46 -10.04 9.67 9.51
C LYS A 46 -9.33 8.67 8.60
N LYS A 47 -9.37 7.38 8.93
CA LYS A 47 -8.82 6.29 8.08
C LYS A 47 -9.57 6.26 6.74
N ILE A 48 -8.84 6.39 5.64
CA ILE A 48 -9.38 6.34 4.27
C ILE A 48 -8.86 5.17 3.45
N PHE A 49 -7.72 4.59 3.85
CA PHE A 49 -7.08 3.48 3.18
C PHE A 49 -6.23 2.71 4.19
N GLY A 50 -6.01 1.42 3.96
CA GLY A 50 -5.10 0.63 4.78
C GLY A 50 -5.11 -0.84 4.40
N GLY A 51 -4.30 -1.59 5.11
CA GLY A 51 -4.09 -3.00 4.91
C GLY A 51 -3.34 -3.61 6.07
N GLY A 52 -3.28 -4.93 6.12
CA GLY A 52 -2.66 -5.65 7.21
C GLY A 52 -3.06 -7.11 7.19
N TYR A 53 -2.41 -7.92 8.03
CA TYR A 53 -2.65 -9.36 8.08
C TYR A 53 -4.14 -9.69 8.26
N TYR A 54 -4.77 -9.15 9.30
CA TYR A 54 -6.20 -9.43 9.54
C TYR A 54 -7.11 -8.84 8.48
N HIS A 55 -6.76 -7.68 7.90
CA HIS A 55 -7.52 -7.13 6.77
C HIS A 55 -7.47 -8.07 5.57
N TRP A 56 -6.32 -8.69 5.30
CA TRP A 56 -6.18 -9.66 4.23
C TRP A 56 -7.01 -10.92 4.46
N TYR A 57 -6.86 -11.57 5.63
CA TYR A 57 -7.47 -12.87 5.89
C TYR A 57 -8.95 -12.82 6.32
N MET A 58 -9.46 -11.65 6.75
CA MET A 58 -10.87 -11.49 7.14
C MET A 58 -11.75 -11.00 5.98
N ASN A 59 -11.16 -10.56 4.87
CA ASN A 59 -11.92 -10.15 3.70
C ASN A 59 -11.81 -11.21 2.60
N PRO A 60 -12.94 -11.71 2.06
CA PRO A 60 -12.89 -12.73 1.02
C PRO A 60 -12.28 -12.17 -0.27
N LEU A 61 -11.33 -12.90 -0.84
CA LEU A 61 -10.92 -12.68 -2.22
C LEU A 61 -12.05 -13.11 -3.17
N PRO A 62 -12.11 -12.55 -4.39
CA PRO A 62 -13.03 -13.02 -5.42
C PRO A 62 -12.91 -14.53 -5.67
N GLU A 63 -14.05 -15.21 -5.82
CA GLU A 63 -14.14 -16.68 -5.91
C GLU A 63 -13.39 -17.28 -7.11
N ASP A 64 -13.18 -16.50 -8.17
CA ASP A 64 -12.46 -16.88 -9.38
C ASP A 64 -10.93 -16.83 -9.21
N ILE A 65 -10.42 -16.32 -8.08
CA ILE A 65 -8.99 -16.33 -7.77
C ILE A 65 -8.59 -17.71 -7.27
N LYS A 66 -8.00 -18.49 -8.18
CA LYS A 66 -7.60 -19.88 -7.93
C LYS A 66 -6.13 -20.05 -7.54
N LEU A 67 -5.30 -19.02 -7.73
CA LEU A 67 -3.88 -19.12 -7.46
C LEU A 67 -3.61 -19.11 -5.95
N PHE A 68 -3.02 -20.19 -5.44
CA PHE A 68 -2.74 -20.37 -4.01
C PHE A 68 -1.90 -19.22 -3.41
N GLU A 69 -0.93 -18.72 -4.17
CA GLU A 69 -0.06 -17.62 -3.73
C GLU A 69 -0.86 -16.34 -3.48
N LEU A 70 -1.86 -16.06 -4.32
CA LEU A 70 -2.76 -14.93 -4.14
C LEU A 70 -3.62 -15.07 -2.90
N HIS A 71 -4.00 -16.28 -2.46
CA HIS A 71 -4.70 -16.43 -1.17
C HIS A 71 -3.86 -15.98 0.03
N HIS A 72 -2.53 -16.00 -0.11
CA HIS A 72 -1.60 -15.61 0.94
C HIS A 72 -1.01 -14.20 0.73
N GLY A 73 -1.52 -13.44 -0.24
CA GLY A 73 -1.00 -12.11 -0.56
C GLY A 73 0.40 -12.13 -1.18
N TYR A 74 0.80 -13.26 -1.76
CA TYR A 74 2.10 -13.41 -2.41
C TYR A 74 1.93 -13.35 -3.92
N HIS A 75 2.54 -12.34 -4.52
CA HIS A 75 2.76 -12.18 -5.95
C HIS A 75 3.71 -10.99 -6.15
N GLU A 76 4.61 -11.05 -7.12
CA GLU A 76 5.56 -9.95 -7.35
C GLU A 76 4.88 -8.64 -7.80
N ASP A 77 3.83 -8.76 -8.61
CA ASP A 77 3.08 -7.60 -9.11
C ASP A 77 2.44 -6.74 -8.02
N PHE A 78 2.19 -7.26 -6.82
CA PHE A 78 1.70 -6.43 -5.71
C PHE A 78 2.63 -5.25 -5.42
N TYR A 79 3.91 -5.33 -5.82
CA TYR A 79 4.95 -4.35 -5.50
C TYR A 79 5.45 -3.55 -6.71
N LYS A 80 4.88 -3.78 -7.90
CA LYS A 80 5.28 -3.11 -9.15
C LYS A 80 4.41 -1.88 -9.39
N SER A 81 5.00 -0.85 -10.00
CA SER A 81 4.27 0.29 -10.56
C SER A 81 3.36 -0.15 -11.72
N LYS A 82 3.82 -1.11 -12.53
CA LYS A 82 3.06 -1.73 -13.61
C LYS A 82 2.75 -3.19 -13.25
N ILE A 83 1.50 -3.43 -12.87
CA ILE A 83 0.89 -4.72 -12.62
C ILE A 83 0.56 -5.36 -13.96
N GLU A 84 0.96 -6.61 -14.18
CA GLU A 84 0.71 -7.35 -15.43
C GLU A 84 -0.40 -8.39 -15.24
N SER A 85 -0.51 -8.93 -14.03
CA SER A 85 -1.56 -9.87 -13.62
C SER A 85 -2.88 -9.16 -13.36
N GLU A 86 -3.88 -9.46 -14.19
CA GLU A 86 -5.25 -8.95 -14.05
C GLU A 86 -5.85 -9.26 -12.67
N GLN A 87 -5.56 -10.44 -12.10
CA GLN A 87 -6.05 -10.83 -10.78
C GLN A 87 -5.45 -9.94 -9.68
N VAL A 88 -4.15 -9.66 -9.77
CA VAL A 88 -3.48 -8.77 -8.81
C VAL A 88 -4.00 -7.35 -8.93
N GLU A 89 -4.14 -6.83 -10.15
CA GLU A 89 -4.67 -5.49 -10.39
C GLU A 89 -6.09 -5.36 -9.82
N ARG A 90 -6.94 -6.38 -10.03
CA ARG A 90 -8.29 -6.43 -9.48
C ARG A 90 -8.29 -6.45 -7.95
N ILE A 91 -7.48 -7.29 -7.30
CA ILE A 91 -7.37 -7.33 -5.83
C ILE A 91 -6.95 -5.95 -5.29
N MET A 92 -5.90 -5.36 -5.88
CA MET A 92 -5.38 -4.06 -5.45
C MET A 92 -6.43 -2.96 -5.59
N ASN A 93 -7.22 -2.98 -6.67
CA ASN A 93 -8.30 -2.01 -6.88
C ASN A 93 -9.51 -2.21 -5.94
N LEU A 94 -9.68 -3.39 -5.35
CA LEU A 94 -10.68 -3.63 -4.28
C LEU A 94 -10.24 -3.05 -2.91
N GLY A 95 -9.01 -2.53 -2.80
CA GLY A 95 -8.47 -2.04 -1.52
C GLY A 95 -8.08 -3.16 -0.56
N LEU A 96 -7.84 -4.37 -1.08
CA LEU A 96 -7.35 -5.51 -0.31
C LEU A 96 -5.82 -5.50 -0.34
N HIS A 97 -5.22 -5.24 0.82
CA HIS A 97 -3.77 -5.11 0.96
C HIS A 97 -3.26 -5.74 2.25
N GLU A 98 -2.09 -6.35 2.18
CA GLU A 98 -1.25 -6.69 3.31
C GLU A 98 -0.35 -5.48 3.68
N THR A 99 0.16 -5.46 4.91
CA THR A 99 1.15 -4.49 5.42
C THR A 99 2.32 -4.28 4.46
N SER A 100 2.85 -5.37 3.93
CA SER A 100 3.98 -5.41 2.99
C SER A 100 3.63 -4.77 1.65
N HIS A 101 2.43 -5.00 1.11
CA HIS A 101 1.98 -4.36 -0.13
C HIS A 101 2.10 -2.84 0.01
N ILE A 102 1.60 -2.26 1.10
CA ILE A 102 1.65 -0.81 1.28
C ILE A 102 3.07 -0.32 1.55
N THR A 103 3.74 -0.89 2.56
CA THR A 103 5.06 -0.40 2.97
C THR A 103 6.13 -0.57 1.90
N GLN A 104 6.10 -1.67 1.15
CA GLN A 104 7.08 -1.91 0.09
C GLN A 104 6.81 -1.04 -1.15
N ASN A 105 5.55 -0.84 -1.56
CA ASN A 105 5.24 0.11 -2.63
C ASN A 105 5.71 1.53 -2.26
N LEU A 106 5.50 1.98 -1.02
CA LEU A 106 6.03 3.27 -0.57
C LEU A 106 7.57 3.33 -0.62
N ARG A 107 8.27 2.25 -0.30
CA ARG A 107 9.74 2.20 -0.43
C ARG A 107 10.17 2.27 -1.89
N ASN A 108 9.49 1.53 -2.76
CA ASN A 108 9.80 1.49 -4.19
C ASN A 108 9.53 2.86 -4.83
N TYR A 109 8.39 3.48 -4.50
CA TYR A 109 7.95 4.81 -4.96
C TYR A 109 9.06 5.88 -4.82
N LEU A 110 9.79 5.90 -3.71
CA LEU A 110 10.88 6.86 -3.48
C LEU A 110 12.01 6.80 -4.51
N ASN A 111 12.11 5.71 -5.26
CA ASN A 111 13.14 5.47 -6.27
C ASN A 111 12.55 5.26 -7.67
N THR A 112 11.25 5.46 -7.85
CA THR A 112 10.57 5.30 -9.14
C THR A 112 10.53 6.65 -9.87
N PRO A 113 10.94 6.73 -11.15
CA PRO A 113 10.83 7.96 -11.93
C PRO A 113 9.38 8.45 -12.05
N PHE A 114 9.17 9.77 -12.04
CA PHE A 114 7.83 10.36 -12.16
C PHE A 114 7.08 9.92 -13.43
N THR A 115 7.79 9.75 -14.54
CA THR A 115 7.23 9.24 -15.80
C THR A 115 6.67 7.83 -15.68
N GLU A 116 7.22 7.01 -14.79
CA GLU A 116 6.70 5.67 -14.51
C GLU A 116 5.53 5.71 -13.52
N ILE A 117 5.56 6.65 -12.57
CA ILE A 117 4.48 6.87 -11.59
C ILE A 117 3.18 7.28 -12.29
N ILE A 118 3.24 8.22 -13.23
CA ILE A 118 2.05 8.74 -13.92
C ILE A 118 1.35 7.69 -14.79
N ASP A 119 2.12 6.75 -15.33
CA ASP A 119 1.65 5.64 -16.18
C ASP A 119 1.35 4.36 -15.37
N SER A 120 1.57 4.39 -14.06
CA SER A 120 1.35 3.24 -13.18
C SER A 120 -0.12 2.82 -13.18
N ASN A 121 -0.40 1.50 -13.20
CA ASN A 121 -1.74 0.96 -12.91
C ASN A 121 -1.91 0.54 -11.43
N ASN A 122 -0.84 0.56 -10.63
CA ASN A 122 -0.90 0.29 -9.20
C ASN A 122 -1.56 1.45 -8.44
N PRO A 123 -2.64 1.21 -7.67
CA PRO A 123 -3.40 2.27 -7.03
C PRO A 123 -2.61 3.06 -5.98
N ILE A 124 -1.61 2.45 -5.33
CA ILE A 124 -0.77 3.13 -4.35
C ILE A 124 0.13 4.15 -5.04
N TYR A 125 0.77 3.75 -6.14
CA TYR A 125 1.57 4.65 -6.97
C TYR A 125 0.75 5.81 -7.53
N LYS A 126 -0.42 5.52 -8.12
CA LYS A 126 -1.34 6.57 -8.61
C LYS A 126 -1.72 7.55 -7.50
N ALA A 127 -2.13 7.04 -6.34
CA ALA A 127 -2.61 7.87 -5.25
C ALA A 127 -1.54 8.85 -4.74
N PHE A 128 -0.31 8.37 -4.55
CA PHE A 128 0.80 9.23 -4.12
C PHE A 128 1.31 10.14 -5.24
N GLY A 129 1.30 9.67 -6.49
CA GLY A 129 1.69 10.48 -7.66
C GLY A 129 0.81 11.70 -7.89
N ILE A 130 -0.50 11.60 -7.61
CA ILE A 130 -1.44 12.73 -7.74
C ILE A 130 -1.14 13.86 -6.74
N ILE A 131 -0.56 13.52 -5.58
CA ILE A 131 -0.30 14.45 -4.49
C ILE A 131 1.19 14.77 -4.30
N ASP A 132 2.04 14.26 -5.19
CA ASP A 132 3.47 14.59 -5.22
C ASP A 132 3.68 16.03 -5.70
N LYS A 133 4.75 16.66 -5.23
CA LYS A 133 5.05 18.09 -5.37
C LYS A 133 6.00 18.42 -6.52
#